data_AF-A0A4P2V5M7-F1
#
_entry.id   AF-A0A4P2V5M7-F1
#
_cell.length_a   1.000
_cell.length_b   1.000
_cell.length_c   1.000
_cell.angle_alpha   90.00
_cell.angle_beta   90.00
_cell.angle_gamma   90.00
#
_symmetry.space_group_name_H-M   'P 1'
#
loop_
_entity.id
_entity.type
_entity.pdbx_description
1 polymer ?
#
loop_
_entity_poly.entity_id
_entity_poly.type
_entity_poly.pdbx_seq_one_letter_code
_entity_poly.pdbx_strand_id
1 'polypeptide(L)' 'LDLKTKTSSGIEFNTAGHSNQESGKVFGSLETKYKVKDYGLTLTEKWNTDNTLFTEVAVQDQLLEGLKLSLEGNFAPQSG' A
#
# COMPACT_ATOMS: atom_id res chain seq x y z
N LEU A 1 -10.71 -5.18 -11.83
CA LEU A 1 -9.87 -4.39 -12.75
C LEU A 1 -8.65 -4.00 -11.97
N ASP A 2 -7.47 -4.40 -12.44
CA ASP A 2 -6.23 -4.28 -11.69
C ASP A 2 -5.20 -3.62 -12.60
N LEU A 3 -4.71 -2.45 -12.19
CA LEU A 3 -3.77 -1.63 -12.93
C LEU A 3 -2.50 -1.51 -12.11
N LYS A 4 -1.42 -2.09 -12.60
CA LYS A 4 -0.09 -2.01 -11.98
C LYS A 4 0.80 -1.12 -12.84
N THR A 5 1.40 -0.11 -12.23
CA THR A 5 2.34 0.79 -12.88
C THR A 5 3.60 0.88 -12.05
N LYS A 6 4.75 0.78 -12.70
CA LYS A 6 6.06 0.93 -12.07
C LYS A 6 6.78 2.09 -12.71
N THR A 7 7.16 3.08 -11.92
CA THR A 7 7.94 4.22 -12.39
C THR A 7 9.42 3.82 -12.49
N SER A 8 10.17 4.52 -13.34
CA SER A 8 11.63 4.39 -13.44
C SER A 8 12.33 4.69 -12.11
N SER A 9 11.71 5.53 -11.28
CA SER A 9 12.14 5.87 -9.92
C SER A 9 11.95 4.75 -8.90
N GLY A 10 11.36 3.60 -9.28
CA GLY A 10 11.15 2.45 -8.39
C GLY A 10 9.87 2.49 -7.56
N ILE A 11 8.97 3.44 -7.84
CA ILE A 11 7.67 3.55 -7.19
C ILE A 11 6.68 2.63 -7.93
N GLU A 12 5.94 1.83 -7.18
CA GLU A 12 4.94 0.90 -7.70
C GLU A 12 3.55 1.37 -7.26
N PHE A 13 2.68 1.66 -8.21
CA PHE A 13 1.27 1.96 -7.98
C PHE A 13 0.43 0.78 -8.44
N ASN A 14 -0.50 0.33 -7.61
CA ASN A 14 -1.44 -0.72 -7.92
C ASN A 14 -2.85 -0.24 -7.59
N THR A 15 -3.65 0.01 -8.61
CA THR A 15 -5.03 0.44 -8.47
C THR A 15 -5.94 -0.73 -8.83
N ALA A 16 -6.77 -1.17 -7.89
CA ALA A 16 -7.74 -2.23 -8.12
C ALA A 16 -9.16 -1.73 -7.90
N GLY A 17 -10.01 -1.88 -8.91
CA GLY A 17 -11.45 -1.61 -8.84
C GLY A 17 -12.24 -2.91 -9.02
N HIS A 18 -13.09 -3.24 -8.05
CA HIS A 18 -13.94 -4.41 -8.04
C HIS A 18 -15.41 -4.00 -7.89
N SER A 19 -16.23 -4.27 -8.90
CA SER A 19 -17.68 -4.14 -8.82
C SER A 19 -18.29 -5.43 -8.28
N ASN A 20 -18.86 -5.41 -7.08
CA ASN A 20 -19.61 -6.54 -6.55
C ASN A 20 -21.02 -6.53 -7.16
N GLN A 21 -21.32 -7.50 -8.02
CA GLN A 21 -22.61 -7.61 -8.71
C GLN A 21 -23.77 -8.06 -7.79
N GLU A 22 -23.49 -8.75 -6.68
CA GLU A 22 -24.52 -9.18 -5.72
C GLU A 22 -24.99 -8.03 -4.82
N SER A 23 -24.08 -7.16 -4.38
CA SER A 23 -24.41 -6.03 -3.50
C SER A 23 -24.60 -4.69 -4.23
N GLY A 24 -24.27 -4.62 -5.52
CA GLY A 24 -24.24 -3.39 -6.31
C GLY A 24 -23.14 -2.40 -5.90
N LYS A 25 -22.29 -2.76 -4.93
CA LYS A 25 -21.23 -1.88 -4.40
C LYS A 25 -19.98 -1.94 -5.28
N VAL A 26 -19.40 -0.77 -5.53
CA VAL A 26 -18.10 -0.65 -6.20
C VAL A 26 -17.04 -0.42 -5.14
N PHE A 27 -16.08 -1.35 -5.06
CA PHE A 27 -14.92 -1.26 -4.20
C PHE A 27 -13.72 -0.78 -5.01
N GLY A 28 -13.08 0.29 -4.56
CA GLY A 28 -11.82 0.77 -5.11
C GLY A 28 -10.73 0.60 -4.05
N SER A 29 -9.54 0.23 -4.49
CA SER A 29 -8.34 0.27 -3.67
C SER A 29 -7.17 0.83 -4.47
N LEU A 30 -6.35 1.60 -3.79
CA LEU A 30 -5.13 2.19 -4.31
C LEU A 30 -3.99 1.80 -3.37
N GLU A 31 -3.08 0.96 -3.84
CA GLU A 31 -1.84 0.63 -3.16
C GLU A 31 -0.69 1.38 -3.84
N THR A 32 0.10 2.12 -3.06
CA THR A 32 1.31 2.80 -3.49
C THR A 32 2.48 2.27 -2.68
N LYS A 33 3.55 1.88 -3.36
CA LYS A 33 4.74 1.31 -2.76
C LYS A 33 5.98 2.07 -3.20
N TYR A 34 6.60 2.77 -2.27
CA TYR A 34 7.85 3.48 -2.47
C TYR A 34 9.00 2.63 -1.95
N LYS A 35 9.92 2.24 -2.84
CA LYS A 35 11.12 1.49 -2.48
C LYS A 35 12.33 2.40 -2.55
N VAL A 36 12.88 2.73 -1.38
CA VAL A 36 14.13 3.49 -1.24
C VAL A 36 15.27 2.49 -1.03
N LYS A 37 15.82 2.01 -2.15
CA LYS A 37 16.85 0.96 -2.14
C LYS A 37 18.11 1.36 -1.36
N ASP A 38 18.48 2.63 -1.41
CA ASP A 38 19.69 3.16 -0.75
C ASP A 38 19.65 2.97 0.77
N TYR A 39 18.45 2.92 1.35
CA TYR A 39 18.23 2.74 2.79
C TYR A 39 17.51 1.42 3.13
N GLY A 40 17.30 0.52 2.17
CA GLY A 40 16.51 -0.71 2.40
C GLY A 40 15.08 -0.44 2.88
N LEU A 41 14.57 0.77 2.67
CA LEU A 41 13.29 1.24 3.19
C LEU A 41 12.20 1.06 2.13
N THR A 42 11.06 0.52 2.54
CA THR A 42 9.85 0.35 1.74
C THR A 42 8.68 0.98 2.47
N LEU A 43 8.06 1.98 1.88
CA LEU A 43 6.82 2.58 2.37
C LEU A 43 5.68 2.04 1.49
N THR A 44 4.69 1.40 2.10
CA THR A 44 3.47 0.94 1.43
C THR A 44 2.28 1.72 2.00
N GLU A 45 1.54 2.40 1.15
CA GLU A 45 0.28 3.06 1.51
C GLU A 45 -0.85 2.41 0.72
N LYS A 46 -1.92 2.01 1.42
CA LYS A 46 -3.10 1.42 0.80
C LYS A 46 -4.35 2.15 1.25
N TRP A 47 -5.05 2.74 0.29
CA TRP A 47 -6.34 3.38 0.48
C TRP A 47 -7.44 2.49 -0.10
N ASN A 48 -8.62 2.49 0.51
CA ASN A 48 -9.80 1.88 -0.07
C ASN A 48 -11.03 2.80 -0.02
N THR A 49 -12.07 2.45 -0.76
CA THR A 49 -13.34 3.18 -0.81
C THR A 49 -14.15 3.10 0.49
N ASP A 50 -13.77 2.23 1.42
CA ASP A 50 -14.34 2.15 2.78
C ASP A 50 -13.64 3.11 3.75
N ASN A 51 -12.96 4.13 3.21
CA ASN A 51 -12.17 5.14 3.93
C ASN A 51 -11.06 4.56 4.83
N THR A 52 -10.65 3.31 4.62
CA THR A 52 -9.54 2.74 5.37
C THR A 52 -8.22 3.10 4.70
N LEU A 53 -7.38 3.81 5.44
CA LEU A 53 -5.99 4.07 5.13
C LEU A 53 -5.11 3.08 5.89
N PHE A 54 -4.32 2.31 5.17
CA PHE A 54 -3.28 1.46 5.72
C PHE A 54 -1.92 2.03 5.31
N THR A 55 -1.00 2.12 6.25
CA THR A 55 0.36 2.59 6.03
C THR A 55 1.32 1.60 6.65
N GLU A 56 2.26 1.11 5.88
CA GLU A 56 3.34 0.22 6.32
C GLU A 56 4.68 0.87 5.99
N VAL A 57 5.57 0.94 6.97
CA VAL A 57 6.96 1.33 6.80
C VAL A 57 7.82 0.12 7.15
N ALA A 58 8.46 -0.47 6.14
CA ALA A 58 9.39 -1.57 6.32
C ALA A 58 10.83 -1.10 6.07
N VAL A 59 11.76 -1.54 6.91
CA VAL A 59 13.20 -1.35 6.73
C VAL A 59 13.84 -2.72 6.79
N GLN A 60 14.65 -3.04 5.79
CA GLN A 60 15.34 -4.31 5.68
C GLN A 60 16.85 -4.11 5.66
N ASP A 61 17.58 -5.03 6.28
CA ASP A 61 19.04 -5.19 6.15
C ASP A 61 19.88 -4.00 6.65
N GLN A 62 19.29 -3.08 7.43
CA GLN A 62 20.00 -1.91 7.96
C GLN A 62 20.78 -2.18 9.25
N LEU A 63 20.30 -3.06 10.13
CA LEU A 63 20.98 -3.39 11.39
C LEU A 63 21.70 -4.74 11.32
N LEU A 64 21.07 -5.72 10.70
CA LEU A 64 21.59 -7.07 10.49
C LEU A 64 21.10 -7.57 9.13
N GLU A 65 21.96 -8.27 8.40
CA GLU A 65 21.63 -8.90 7.13
C GLU A 65 20.54 -9.97 7.36
N GLY A 66 19.39 -9.81 6.71
CA GLY A 66 18.18 -10.63 6.89
C GLY A 66 17.16 -10.09 7.89
N LEU A 67 17.46 -8.99 8.63
CA LEU A 67 16.49 -8.39 9.56
C LEU A 67 15.55 -7.46 8.81
N LYS A 68 14.24 -7.76 8.85
CA LYS A 68 13.16 -6.89 8.40
C LYS A 68 12.38 -6.36 9.59
N LEU A 69 12.35 -5.04 9.74
CA LEU A 69 11.47 -4.35 10.69
C LEU A 69 10.33 -3.72 9.91
N SER A 70 9.08 -4.05 10.23
CA SER A 70 7.90 -3.39 9.67
C SER A 70 7.10 -2.72 10.78
N LEU A 71 6.71 -1.47 10.52
CA LEU A 71 5.73 -0.73 11.30
C LEU A 71 4.47 -0.64 10.44
N GLU A 72 3.36 -1.16 10.95
CA GLU A 72 2.08 -1.13 10.26
C GLU A 72 1.10 -0.26 11.06
N GLY A 73 0.37 0.59 10.35
CA GLY A 73 -0.67 1.45 10.88
C GLY A 73 -1.93 1.30 10.04
N ASN A 74 -3.08 1.15 10.70
CA ASN A 74 -4.37 1.15 10.05
C ASN A 74 -5.22 2.26 10.65
N PHE A 75 -5.78 3.08 9.78
CA PHE A 75 -6.60 4.22 10.13
C PHE A 75 -7.92 4.13 9.35
N ALA A 76 -9.01 3.94 10.09
CA ALA A 76 -10.36 3.92 9.55
C ALA A 76 -11.20 4.97 10.29
N PRO A 77 -11.36 6.20 9.76
CA PRO A 77 -12.20 7.20 10.37
C PRO A 77 -13.67 6.76 10.28
N GLN A 78 -14.28 6.50 11.44
CA GLN A 78 -15.70 6.13 11.54
C GLN A 78 -16.65 7.33 11.51
N SER A 79 -16.14 8.55 11.57
CA SER A 79 -16.91 9.79 11.50
C SER A 79 -16.47 10.61 10.29
N GLY A 80 -17.17 10.45 9.18
CA GLY A 80 -17.36 11.50 8.18
C GLY A 80 -18.63 12.27 8.52
#